data_AF-A0A7J6QPY0-F1
#
_entry.id   AF-A0A7J6QPY0-F1
#
_cell.length_a   1.000
_cell.length_b   1.000
_cell.length_c   1.000
_cell.angle_alpha   90.00
_cell.angle_beta   90.00
_cell.angle_gamma   90.00
#
_symmetry.space_group_name_H-M   'P 1'
#
loop_
_entity.id
_entity.type
_entity.pdbx_description
1 polymer ?
#
loop_
_entity_poly.entity_id
_entity_poly.type
_entity_poly.pdbx_seq_one_letter_code
_entity_poly.pdbx_strand_id
1 'polypeptide(L)'
;ESLPEGSDMASLKLRARMVEEMELKELQRRDAEITRIQEKRLQLLRQALRDLRVDHEELSEERRGRLVSSLTDVKDRKLSQLANYRLRALRRSDREKATIVEGLSNLGRGEALGDRHLQAHNDPASTLYAPVPRDGIVPPRLTGGMDIQPAALRSLRGVLALERKLEGGPAPELMVSHIPPGQNARRWEAKKSLLKAAMAQVKAEL
;
A
#
# COMPACT_ATOMS: atom_id res chain seq x y z
N GLU A 1 78.86 37.13 22.47
CA GLU A 1 79.70 38.22 23.00
C GLU A 1 80.02 37.89 24.44
N SER A 2 81.29 37.93 24.85
CA SER A 2 81.70 37.63 26.22
C SER A 2 81.54 38.88 27.09
N LEU A 3 80.99 38.71 28.30
CA LEU A 3 80.79 39.82 29.24
C LEU A 3 82.15 40.43 29.67
N PRO A 4 82.24 41.75 29.87
CA PRO A 4 83.46 42.42 30.32
C PRO A 4 83.89 41.94 31.73
N GLU A 5 85.19 42.03 32.03
CA GLU A 5 85.78 41.67 33.33
C GLU A 5 85.33 42.62 34.45
N GLY A 6 85.07 42.09 35.65
CA GLY A 6 84.44 42.81 36.76
C GLY A 6 85.42 43.57 37.67
N SER A 7 86.44 44.23 37.10
CA SER A 7 87.52 44.84 37.89
C SER A 7 87.16 46.22 38.47
N ASP A 8 86.22 46.96 37.89
CA ASP A 8 85.89 48.34 38.29
C ASP A 8 84.38 48.57 38.43
N MET A 9 83.96 49.52 39.27
CA MET A 9 82.52 49.74 39.57
C MET A 9 81.71 50.15 38.32
N ALA A 10 82.34 50.81 37.34
CA ALA A 10 81.72 51.13 36.06
C ALA A 10 81.53 49.87 35.18
N SER A 11 82.50 48.95 35.19
CA SER A 11 82.45 47.68 34.43
C SER A 11 81.35 46.74 34.94
N LEU A 12 81.09 46.72 36.25
CA LEU A 12 80.00 45.94 36.86
C LEU A 12 78.61 46.45 36.43
N LYS A 13 78.41 47.77 36.36
CA LYS A 13 77.16 48.36 35.88
C LYS A 13 76.91 48.07 34.41
N LEU A 14 77.96 48.10 33.59
CA LEU A 14 77.88 47.75 32.18
C LEU A 14 77.54 46.26 32.01
N ARG A 15 78.19 45.37 32.78
CA ARG A 15 77.88 43.94 32.78
C ARG A 15 76.43 43.67 33.16
N ALA A 16 75.90 44.31 34.20
CA ALA A 16 74.50 44.15 34.61
C ALA A 16 73.53 44.51 33.47
N ARG A 17 73.75 45.65 32.80
CA ARG A 17 72.94 46.05 31.63
C ARG A 17 73.05 45.07 30.47
N MET A 18 74.26 44.59 30.15
CA MET A 18 74.45 43.59 29.09
C MET A 18 73.76 42.27 29.42
N VAL A 19 73.75 41.85 30.69
CA VAL A 19 73.03 40.66 31.15
C VAL A 19 71.52 40.85 31.00
N GLU A 20 70.96 41.97 31.47
CA GLU A 20 69.54 42.30 31.31
C GLU A 20 69.12 42.32 29.84
N GLU A 21 69.95 42.91 28.96
CA GLU A 21 69.69 42.93 27.52
C GLU A 21 69.73 41.53 26.89
N MET A 22 70.63 40.66 27.34
CA MET A 22 70.68 39.26 26.88
C MET A 22 69.47 38.48 27.36
N GLU A 23 69.05 38.65 28.62
CA GLU A 23 67.86 38.02 29.18
C GLU A 23 66.61 38.44 28.41
N LEU A 24 66.45 39.73 28.12
CA LEU A 24 65.33 40.22 27.31
C LEU A 24 65.32 39.61 25.91
N LYS A 25 66.48 39.49 25.26
CA LYS A 25 66.59 38.83 23.94
C LYS A 25 66.24 37.35 24.02
N GLU A 26 66.62 36.66 25.10
CA GLU A 26 66.27 35.26 25.29
C GLU A 26 64.77 35.08 25.57
N LEU A 27 64.19 35.93 26.42
CA LEU A 27 62.74 35.95 26.68
C LEU A 27 61.94 36.18 25.39
N GLN A 28 62.34 37.16 24.57
CA GLN A 28 61.71 37.41 23.27
C GLN A 28 61.77 36.18 22.34
N ARG A 29 62.89 35.46 22.32
CA ARG A 29 63.02 34.23 21.53
C ARG A 29 62.09 33.13 22.03
N ARG A 30 62.01 32.94 23.35
CA ARG A 30 61.11 31.95 23.97
C ARG A 30 59.64 32.31 23.73
N ASP A 31 59.27 33.58 23.86
CA ASP A 31 57.92 34.05 23.59
C ASP A 31 57.55 33.84 22.12
N ALA A 32 58.45 34.15 21.19
CA ALA A 32 58.24 33.88 19.77
C ALA A 32 58.05 32.38 19.47
N GLU A 33 58.83 31.51 20.11
CA GLU A 33 58.68 30.06 19.97
C GLU A 33 57.34 29.56 20.53
N ILE A 34 56.96 30.02 21.73
CA ILE A 34 55.67 29.71 22.36
C ILE A 34 54.52 30.14 21.45
N THR A 35 54.58 31.37 20.93
CA THR A 35 53.56 31.91 20.02
C THR A 35 53.44 31.06 18.76
N ARG A 36 54.56 30.66 18.16
CA ARG A 36 54.57 29.80 16.97
C ARG A 36 53.95 28.42 17.24
N ILE A 37 54.20 27.83 18.42
CA ILE A 37 53.59 26.55 18.80
C ILE A 37 52.08 26.71 19.03
N GLN A 38 51.67 27.80 19.69
CA GLN A 38 50.27 28.11 19.94
C GLN A 38 49.51 28.35 18.64
N GLU A 39 50.09 29.07 17.67
CA GLU A 39 49.51 29.29 16.36
C GLU A 39 49.29 27.98 15.60
N LYS A 40 50.27 27.07 15.61
CA LYS A 40 50.12 25.74 14.99
C LYS A 40 48.98 24.95 15.63
N ARG A 41 48.89 24.94 16.97
CA ARG A 41 47.80 24.28 17.71
C ARG A 41 46.44 24.90 17.36
N LEU A 42 46.38 26.23 17.30
CA LEU A 42 45.17 26.97 16.95
C LEU A 42 44.72 26.66 15.52
N GLN A 43 45.64 26.55 14.57
CA GLN A 43 45.34 26.19 13.19
C GLN A 43 44.74 24.78 13.09
N LEU A 44 45.31 23.81 13.80
CA LEU A 44 44.77 22.44 13.86
C LEU A 44 43.36 22.42 14.47
N LEU A 45 43.14 23.13 15.58
CA LEU A 45 41.83 23.22 16.21
C LEU A 45 40.79 23.89 15.30
N ARG A 46 41.18 24.93 14.56
CA ARG A 46 40.30 25.59 13.58
C ARG A 46 39.96 24.67 12.40
N GLN A 47 40.89 23.82 11.97
CA GLN A 47 40.60 22.81 10.95
C GLN A 47 39.59 21.79 11.49
N ALA A 48 39.86 21.18 12.65
CA ALA A 48 38.95 20.22 13.27
C ALA A 48 37.54 20.80 13.50
N LEU A 49 37.44 22.07 13.93
CA LEU A 49 36.15 22.74 14.09
C LEU A 49 35.41 22.97 12.77
N ARG A 50 36.12 23.17 11.66
CA ARG A 50 35.49 23.29 10.34
C ARG A 50 34.98 21.94 9.88
N ASP A 51 35.79 20.89 10.00
CA ASP A 51 35.41 19.53 9.61
C ASP A 51 34.17 19.08 10.39
N LEU A 52 34.16 19.29 11.71
CA LEU A 52 32.99 19.02 12.55
C LEU A 52 31.74 19.80 12.13
N ARG A 53 31.88 21.04 11.68
CA ARG A 53 30.73 21.84 11.21
C ARG A 53 30.16 21.28 9.92
N VAL A 54 31.02 20.92 8.98
CA VAL A 54 30.60 20.29 7.72
C VAL A 54 29.86 18.98 8.02
N ASP A 55 30.43 18.11 8.85
CA ASP A 55 29.78 16.86 9.24
C ASP A 55 28.42 17.10 9.90
N HIS A 56 28.32 18.09 10.79
CA HIS A 56 27.06 18.44 11.45
C HIS A 56 26.02 19.03 10.48
N GLU A 57 26.45 19.84 9.52
CA GLU A 57 25.60 20.40 8.47
C GLU A 57 25.06 19.28 7.57
N GLU A 58 25.92 18.38 7.09
CA GLU A 58 25.52 17.21 6.29
C GLU A 58 24.51 16.33 7.02
N LEU A 59 24.79 15.95 8.28
CA LEU A 59 23.86 15.17 9.10
C LEU A 59 22.53 15.88 9.33
N SER A 60 22.55 17.22 9.45
CA SER A 60 21.34 18.02 9.62
C SER A 60 20.52 18.10 8.33
N GLU A 61 21.19 18.24 7.19
CA GLU A 61 20.57 18.21 5.86
C GLU A 61 19.95 16.86 5.55
N GLU A 62 20.63 15.75 5.88
CA GLU A 62 20.06 14.41 5.74
C GLU A 62 18.80 14.23 6.58
N ARG A 63 18.84 14.64 7.86
CA ARG A 63 17.67 14.57 8.75
C ARG A 63 16.51 15.39 8.20
N ARG A 64 16.81 16.60 7.71
CA ARG A 64 15.82 17.47 7.06
C ARG A 64 15.26 16.81 5.80
N GLY A 65 16.10 16.21 4.97
CA GLY A 65 15.72 15.49 3.76
C GLY A 65 14.74 14.35 4.07
N ARG A 66 15.04 13.53 5.08
CA ARG A 66 14.16 12.43 5.53
C ARG A 66 12.81 12.92 6.06
N LEU A 67 12.81 14.03 6.82
CA LEU A 67 11.57 14.64 7.30
C LEU A 67 10.72 15.15 6.14
N VAL A 68 11.34 15.88 5.20
CA VAL A 68 10.63 16.40 4.03
C VAL A 68 10.06 15.26 3.19
N SER A 69 10.84 14.20 2.92
CA SER A 69 10.36 13.05 2.14
C SER A 69 9.17 12.36 2.80
N SER A 70 9.23 12.15 4.12
CA SER A 70 8.10 11.54 4.84
C SER A 70 6.84 12.40 4.79
N LEU A 71 6.99 13.73 4.85
CA LEU A 71 5.87 14.66 4.76
C LEU A 71 5.31 14.75 3.33
N THR A 72 6.15 14.67 2.30
CA THR A 72 5.70 14.61 0.91
C THR A 72 4.93 13.33 0.64
N ASP A 73 5.39 12.18 1.12
CA ASP A 73 4.69 10.90 0.96
C ASP A 73 3.29 10.93 1.57
N VAL A 74 3.15 11.53 2.76
CA VAL A 74 1.85 11.71 3.41
C VAL A 74 0.93 12.63 2.61
N LYS A 75 1.48 13.71 2.04
CA LYS A 75 0.72 14.62 1.17
C LYS A 75 0.26 13.92 -0.10
N ASP A 76 1.14 13.16 -0.75
CA ASP A 76 0.82 12.45 -2.00
C ASP A 76 -0.25 11.37 -1.79
N ARG A 77 -0.21 10.67 -0.65
CA ARG A 77 -1.30 9.76 -0.24
C ARG A 77 -2.63 10.49 -0.08
N LYS A 78 -2.65 11.67 0.54
CA LYS A 78 -3.88 12.47 0.65
C LYS A 78 -4.36 13.00 -0.70
N LEU A 79 -3.45 13.44 -1.56
CA LEU A 79 -3.76 13.92 -2.91
C LEU A 79 -4.34 12.81 -3.78
N SER A 80 -3.77 11.61 -3.74
CA SER A 80 -4.32 10.45 -4.45
C SER A 80 -5.71 10.05 -3.95
N GLN A 81 -5.96 10.11 -2.64
CA GLN A 81 -7.31 9.91 -2.09
C GLN A 81 -8.29 10.96 -2.59
N LEU A 82 -7.89 12.24 -2.61
CA LEU A 82 -8.71 13.33 -3.14
C LEU A 82 -9.00 13.16 -4.63
N ALA A 83 -8.00 12.78 -5.43
CA ALA A 83 -8.15 12.51 -6.85
C ALA A 83 -9.14 11.36 -7.09
N ASN A 84 -9.05 10.28 -6.29
CA ASN A 84 -10.00 9.17 -6.35
C ASN A 84 -11.42 9.60 -5.96
N TYR A 85 -11.56 10.43 -4.92
CA TYR A 85 -12.85 10.98 -4.53
C TYR A 85 -13.46 11.83 -5.65
N ARG A 86 -12.66 12.72 -6.24
CA ARG A 86 -13.06 13.54 -7.40
C ARG A 86 -13.51 12.68 -8.56
N LEU A 87 -12.73 11.65 -8.92
CA LEU A 87 -13.06 10.75 -10.02
C LEU A 87 -14.38 9.99 -9.75
N ARG A 88 -14.61 9.54 -8.52
CA ARG A 88 -15.88 8.90 -8.12
C ARG A 88 -17.05 9.87 -8.22
N ALA A 89 -16.87 11.12 -7.77
CA ALA A 89 -17.90 12.15 -7.83
C ALA A 89 -18.26 12.50 -9.29
N LEU A 90 -17.26 12.66 -10.17
CA LEU A 90 -17.48 12.89 -11.60
C LEU A 90 -18.21 11.71 -12.24
N ARG A 91 -17.73 10.47 -12.03
CA ARG A 91 -18.41 9.26 -12.54
C ARG A 91 -19.84 9.14 -12.05
N ARG A 92 -20.11 9.52 -10.80
CA ARG A 92 -21.47 9.53 -10.25
C ARG A 92 -22.33 10.58 -10.96
N SER A 93 -21.85 11.80 -11.11
CA SER A 93 -22.57 12.87 -11.82
C SER A 93 -22.84 12.50 -13.28
N ASP A 94 -21.87 11.91 -13.97
CA ASP A 94 -22.02 11.50 -15.37
C ASP A 94 -23.04 10.37 -15.51
N ARG A 95 -23.04 9.40 -14.58
CA ARG A 95 -24.09 8.37 -14.51
C ARG A 95 -25.46 8.96 -14.24
N GLU A 96 -25.58 9.87 -13.27
CA GLU A 96 -26.85 10.54 -12.95
C GLU A 96 -27.38 11.31 -14.17
N LYS A 97 -26.52 12.06 -14.87
CA LYS A 97 -26.88 12.73 -16.13
C LYS A 97 -27.33 11.74 -17.21
N ALA A 98 -26.60 10.65 -17.41
CA ALA A 98 -26.98 9.61 -18.38
C ALA A 98 -28.36 9.02 -18.05
N THR A 99 -28.63 8.69 -16.78
CA THR A 99 -29.94 8.15 -16.36
C THR A 99 -31.08 9.14 -16.56
N ILE A 100 -30.83 10.45 -16.36
CA ILE A 100 -31.84 11.49 -16.61
C ILE A 100 -32.12 11.60 -18.11
N VAL A 101 -31.08 11.59 -18.95
CA VAL A 101 -31.23 11.64 -20.42
C VAL A 101 -31.97 10.40 -20.95
N GLU A 102 -31.62 9.21 -20.46
CA GLU A 102 -32.34 7.97 -20.79
C GLU A 102 -33.80 8.04 -20.32
N GLY A 103 -34.06 8.52 -19.10
CA GLY A 103 -35.40 8.72 -18.57
C GLY A 103 -36.25 9.66 -19.44
N LEU A 104 -35.70 10.80 -19.85
CA LEU A 104 -36.37 11.77 -20.73
C LEU A 104 -36.64 11.20 -22.13
N SER A 105 -35.66 10.47 -22.70
CA SER A 105 -35.79 9.75 -23.98
C SER A 105 -36.86 8.64 -23.91
N ASN A 106 -37.03 8.02 -22.75
CA ASN A 106 -38.03 6.98 -22.51
C ASN A 106 -39.43 7.56 -22.25
N LEU A 107 -39.54 8.79 -21.75
CA LEU A 107 -40.82 9.49 -21.55
C LEU A 107 -41.45 9.97 -22.87
N GLY A 108 -40.63 10.30 -23.88
CA GLY A 108 -41.10 10.66 -25.22
C GLY A 108 -41.50 9.47 -26.11
N ARG A 109 -41.09 8.25 -25.75
CA ARG A 109 -41.44 6.99 -26.42
C ARG A 109 -42.46 6.23 -25.58
N GLY A 110 -43.72 6.67 -25.65
CA GLY A 110 -44.85 6.06 -24.93
C GLY A 110 -45.16 4.61 -25.30
N GLU A 111 -44.56 4.05 -26.35
CA GLU A 111 -44.95 2.74 -26.88
C GLU A 111 -43.72 2.01 -27.41
N ALA A 112 -43.34 0.90 -26.77
CA ALA A 112 -42.72 -0.30 -27.36
C ALA A 112 -42.01 -1.11 -26.26
N LEU A 113 -42.78 -1.88 -25.49
CA LEU A 113 -42.22 -2.95 -24.65
C LEU A 113 -41.35 -3.93 -25.48
N GLY A 114 -41.64 -4.09 -26.77
CA GLY A 114 -40.87 -4.91 -27.72
C GLY A 114 -39.47 -4.37 -28.00
N ASP A 115 -39.32 -3.06 -28.24
CA ASP A 115 -38.03 -2.46 -28.57
C ASP A 115 -37.06 -2.51 -27.39
N ARG A 116 -37.56 -2.39 -26.15
CA ARG A 116 -36.74 -2.51 -24.93
C ARG A 116 -36.19 -3.92 -24.74
N HIS A 117 -37.00 -4.95 -25.01
CA HIS A 117 -36.55 -6.33 -24.93
C HIS A 117 -35.49 -6.64 -26.00
N LEU A 118 -35.68 -6.12 -27.22
CA LEU A 118 -34.72 -6.27 -28.30
C LEU A 118 -33.41 -5.53 -28.01
N GLN A 119 -33.48 -4.31 -27.46
CA GLN A 119 -32.30 -3.57 -27.01
C GLN A 119 -31.56 -4.30 -25.88
N ALA A 120 -32.27 -4.89 -24.93
CA ALA A 120 -31.65 -5.70 -23.87
C ALA A 120 -30.95 -6.95 -24.43
N HIS A 121 -31.43 -7.53 -25.53
CA HIS A 121 -30.73 -8.62 -26.22
C HIS A 121 -29.50 -8.16 -27.02
N ASN A 122 -29.50 -6.91 -27.50
CA ASN A 122 -28.39 -6.35 -28.26
C ASN A 122 -27.24 -5.86 -27.37
N ASP A 123 -27.50 -5.55 -26.10
CA ASP A 123 -26.47 -5.12 -25.14
C ASP A 123 -25.98 -6.32 -24.29
N PRO A 124 -24.71 -6.73 -24.42
CA PRO A 124 -24.14 -7.81 -23.59
C PRO A 124 -24.01 -7.44 -22.11
N ALA A 125 -24.04 -6.14 -21.76
CA ALA A 125 -24.04 -5.66 -20.39
C ALA A 125 -25.45 -5.59 -19.77
N SER A 126 -26.48 -5.99 -20.51
CA SER A 126 -27.86 -5.98 -20.04
C SER A 126 -28.08 -6.96 -18.88
N THR A 127 -29.13 -6.69 -18.09
CA THR A 127 -29.55 -7.54 -16.97
C THR A 127 -29.86 -8.99 -17.39
N LEU A 128 -30.21 -9.23 -18.67
CA LEU A 128 -30.50 -10.57 -19.19
C LEU A 128 -29.25 -11.46 -19.19
N TYR A 129 -28.10 -10.92 -19.62
CA TYR A 129 -26.85 -11.67 -19.75
C TYR A 129 -25.92 -11.48 -18.55
N ALA A 130 -25.91 -10.30 -17.95
CA ALA A 130 -25.06 -9.94 -16.81
C ALA A 130 -25.92 -9.37 -15.65
N PRO A 131 -26.75 -10.20 -15.00
CA PRO A 131 -27.59 -9.74 -13.90
C PRO A 131 -26.74 -9.27 -12.71
N VAL A 132 -27.10 -8.10 -12.16
CA VAL A 132 -26.46 -7.55 -10.97
C VAL A 132 -27.03 -8.28 -9.73
N PRO A 133 -26.21 -8.92 -8.88
CA PRO A 133 -26.71 -9.74 -7.78
C PRO A 133 -27.47 -8.94 -6.72
N ARG A 134 -27.28 -7.63 -6.66
CA ARG A 134 -28.03 -6.72 -5.79
C ARG A 134 -29.53 -6.70 -6.13
N ASP A 135 -29.90 -6.99 -7.37
CA ASP A 135 -31.29 -6.97 -7.83
C ASP A 135 -32.03 -8.28 -7.48
N GLY A 136 -31.36 -9.22 -6.80
CA GLY A 136 -31.93 -10.52 -6.43
C GLY A 136 -32.10 -11.47 -7.61
N ILE A 137 -31.76 -11.03 -8.82
CA ILE A 137 -31.74 -11.83 -10.04
C ILE A 137 -30.46 -12.67 -10.01
N VAL A 138 -30.58 -13.89 -9.53
CA VAL A 138 -29.55 -14.90 -9.71
C VAL A 138 -29.75 -15.45 -11.12
N PRO A 139 -28.74 -15.37 -12.02
CA PRO A 139 -28.87 -15.98 -13.33
C PRO A 139 -29.26 -17.45 -13.11
N PRO A 140 -30.22 -17.98 -13.88
CA PRO A 140 -30.56 -19.39 -13.77
C PRO A 140 -29.26 -20.15 -14.03
N ARG A 141 -28.67 -20.70 -12.96
CA ARG A 141 -27.68 -21.75 -13.08
C ARG A 141 -28.49 -22.89 -13.67
N LEU A 142 -28.52 -22.96 -15.00
CA LEU A 142 -29.07 -24.09 -15.73
C LEU A 142 -28.56 -25.33 -15.00
N THR A 143 -29.51 -26.07 -14.43
CA THR A 143 -29.32 -27.22 -13.54
C THR A 143 -29.02 -26.89 -12.07
N GLY A 144 -30.09 -26.74 -11.29
CA GLY A 144 -30.15 -27.41 -9.98
C GLY A 144 -30.12 -28.94 -10.17
N GLY A 145 -29.06 -29.49 -10.76
CA GLY A 145 -28.83 -30.93 -10.90
C GLY A 145 -29.85 -31.73 -11.74
N MET A 146 -30.58 -31.12 -12.68
CA MET A 146 -31.33 -31.90 -13.66
C MET A 146 -30.41 -32.35 -14.78
N ASP A 147 -29.62 -33.40 -14.51
CA ASP A 147 -29.13 -34.27 -15.57
C ASP A 147 -30.32 -35.10 -16.03
N ILE A 148 -30.99 -34.66 -17.10
CA ILE A 148 -32.02 -35.47 -17.76
C ILE A 148 -31.30 -36.56 -18.56
N GLN A 149 -30.79 -37.56 -17.87
CA GLN A 149 -30.39 -38.83 -18.46
C GLN A 149 -31.53 -39.81 -18.21
N PRO A 150 -32.49 -39.95 -19.13
CA PRO A 150 -33.60 -40.86 -18.91
C PRO A 150 -33.05 -42.26 -18.74
N ALA A 151 -33.35 -42.90 -17.61
CA ALA A 151 -32.84 -44.24 -17.27
C ALA A 151 -33.14 -45.28 -18.37
N ALA A 152 -34.21 -45.04 -19.15
CA ALA A 152 -34.60 -45.84 -20.29
C ALA A 152 -33.56 -45.87 -21.43
N LEU A 153 -32.72 -44.84 -21.61
CA LEU A 153 -31.66 -44.84 -22.63
C LEU A 153 -30.45 -45.71 -22.27
N ARG A 154 -30.36 -46.19 -21.01
CA ARG A 154 -29.25 -47.06 -20.58
C ARG A 154 -29.37 -48.51 -21.07
N SER A 155 -30.54 -48.93 -21.51
CA SER A 155 -30.79 -50.31 -21.94
C SER A 155 -31.59 -50.35 -23.24
N LEU A 156 -31.27 -51.28 -24.13
CA LEU A 156 -31.98 -51.46 -25.41
C LEU A 156 -33.49 -51.68 -25.19
N ARG A 157 -33.87 -52.46 -24.17
CA ARG A 157 -35.27 -52.69 -23.80
C ARG A 157 -35.99 -51.40 -23.39
N GLY A 158 -35.30 -50.48 -22.72
CA GLY A 158 -35.83 -49.19 -22.35
C GLY A 158 -36.05 -48.26 -23.55
N VAL A 159 -35.17 -48.31 -24.56
CA VAL A 159 -35.33 -47.56 -25.82
C VAL A 159 -36.53 -48.07 -26.62
N LEU A 160 -36.69 -49.39 -26.77
CA LEU A 160 -37.84 -49.99 -27.44
C LEU A 160 -39.17 -49.71 -26.71
N ALA A 161 -39.13 -49.64 -25.36
CA ALA A 161 -40.29 -49.26 -24.56
C ALA A 161 -40.65 -47.76 -24.72
N LEU A 162 -39.66 -46.89 -24.96
CA LEU A 162 -39.90 -45.48 -25.29
C LEU A 162 -40.48 -45.33 -26.70
N GLU A 163 -39.94 -46.04 -27.68
CA GLU A 163 -40.40 -46.06 -29.06
C GLU A 163 -41.88 -46.45 -29.14
N ARG A 164 -42.26 -47.56 -28.51
CA ARG A 164 -43.66 -48.01 -28.44
C ARG A 164 -44.59 -47.03 -27.72
N LYS A 165 -44.09 -46.26 -26.75
CA LYS A 165 -44.87 -45.23 -26.03
C LYS A 165 -45.06 -43.98 -26.89
N LEU A 166 -44.04 -43.57 -27.64
CA LEU A 166 -44.10 -42.46 -28.60
C LEU A 166 -45.08 -42.77 -29.75
N GLU A 167 -45.21 -44.03 -30.14
CA GLU A 167 -46.10 -44.47 -31.22
C GLU A 167 -47.59 -44.59 -30.82
N GLY A 168 -47.98 -44.45 -29.54
CA GLY A 168 -49.41 -44.64 -29.19
C GLY A 168 -49.93 -44.46 -27.76
N GLY A 169 -49.27 -43.75 -26.83
CA GLY A 169 -49.83 -43.55 -25.48
C GLY A 169 -49.24 -42.38 -24.67
N PRO A 170 -49.92 -41.92 -23.59
CA PRO A 170 -49.60 -40.66 -22.92
C PRO A 170 -48.19 -40.64 -22.29
N ALA A 171 -47.63 -39.42 -22.19
CA ALA A 171 -46.23 -39.10 -21.95
C ALA A 171 -45.55 -39.92 -20.83
N PRO A 172 -44.27 -40.31 -20.99
CA PRO A 172 -43.58 -41.11 -20.00
C PRO A 172 -43.43 -40.37 -18.66
N GLU A 173 -43.69 -41.08 -17.56
CA GLU A 173 -43.33 -40.64 -16.21
C GLU A 173 -41.80 -40.48 -16.14
N LEU A 174 -41.34 -39.25 -16.27
CA LEU A 174 -39.95 -38.89 -16.01
C LEU A 174 -39.75 -38.98 -14.50
N MET A 175 -39.13 -40.07 -14.02
CA MET A 175 -38.62 -40.12 -12.65
C MET A 175 -37.50 -39.09 -12.52
N VAL A 176 -37.84 -37.91 -11.99
CA VAL A 176 -36.88 -36.89 -11.60
C VAL A 176 -36.17 -37.40 -10.35
N SER A 177 -34.98 -37.97 -10.49
CA SER A 177 -34.14 -38.25 -9.34
C SER A 177 -33.60 -36.93 -8.80
N HIS A 178 -34.10 -36.48 -7.65
CA HIS A 178 -33.50 -35.36 -6.93
C HIS A 178 -32.17 -35.83 -6.33
N ILE A 179 -31.05 -35.32 -6.84
CA ILE A 179 -29.74 -35.49 -6.20
C ILE A 179 -29.73 -34.55 -4.99
N PRO A 180 -29.63 -35.05 -3.74
CA PRO A 180 -29.55 -34.16 -2.58
C PRO A 180 -28.29 -33.29 -2.69
N PRO A 181 -28.33 -32.04 -2.20
CA PRO A 181 -27.24 -31.07 -2.38
C PRO A 181 -25.92 -31.68 -1.93
N GLY A 182 -24.99 -31.80 -2.89
CA GLY A 182 -23.72 -32.51 -2.74
C GLY A 182 -22.92 -32.05 -1.53
N GLN A 183 -22.06 -32.96 -1.04
CA GLN A 183 -21.00 -32.93 0.00
C GLN A 183 -20.71 -31.64 0.81
N ASN A 184 -20.94 -30.46 0.26
CA ASN A 184 -20.88 -29.16 0.91
C ASN A 184 -21.83 -29.01 2.11
N ALA A 185 -23.03 -29.61 2.07
CA ALA A 185 -23.96 -29.59 3.21
C ALA A 185 -23.37 -30.35 4.43
N ARG A 186 -22.81 -31.54 4.19
CA ARG A 186 -22.10 -32.33 5.21
C ARG A 186 -20.85 -31.60 5.73
N ARG A 187 -20.12 -30.89 4.85
CA ARG A 187 -18.98 -30.05 5.25
C ARG A 187 -19.38 -28.88 6.14
N TRP A 188 -20.53 -28.26 5.88
CA TRP A 188 -21.06 -27.18 6.71
C TRP A 188 -21.49 -27.69 8.08
N GLU A 189 -22.20 -28.81 8.14
CA GLU A 189 -22.60 -29.46 9.40
C GLU A 189 -21.39 -29.94 10.21
N ALA A 190 -20.36 -30.49 9.56
CA ALA A 190 -19.11 -30.89 10.21
C ALA A 190 -18.32 -29.68 10.75
N LYS A 191 -18.29 -28.56 10.03
CA LYS A 191 -17.68 -27.32 10.55
C LYS A 191 -18.47 -26.77 11.74
N LYS A 192 -19.80 -26.85 11.70
CA LYS A 192 -20.68 -26.37 12.76
C LYS A 192 -20.54 -27.23 14.03
N SER A 193 -20.39 -28.55 13.90
CA SER A 193 -20.13 -29.44 15.04
C SER A 193 -18.75 -29.23 15.66
N LEU A 194 -17.70 -29.02 14.85
CA LEU A 194 -16.35 -28.68 15.31
C LEU A 194 -16.32 -27.36 16.08
N LEU A 195 -17.00 -26.33 15.58
CA LEU A 195 -17.06 -25.02 16.23
C LEU A 195 -17.84 -25.08 17.56
N LYS A 196 -18.89 -25.89 17.62
CA LYS A 196 -19.63 -26.18 18.87
C LYS A 196 -18.76 -26.92 19.90
N ALA A 197 -17.95 -27.88 19.45
CA ALA A 197 -17.03 -28.61 20.32
C ALA A 197 -15.90 -27.70 20.87
N ALA A 198 -15.32 -26.85 20.01
CA ALA A 198 -14.31 -25.88 20.41
C ALA A 198 -14.86 -24.87 21.44
N MET A 199 -16.07 -24.35 21.23
CA MET A 199 -16.72 -23.46 22.20
C MET A 199 -17.04 -24.15 23.53
N ALA A 200 -17.33 -25.46 23.51
CA ALA A 200 -17.56 -26.23 24.74
C ALA A 200 -16.25 -26.44 25.54
N GLN A 201 -15.12 -26.64 24.86
CA GLN A 201 -13.80 -26.73 25.49
C GLN A 201 -13.40 -25.41 26.16
N VAL A 202 -13.55 -24.29 25.44
CA VAL A 202 -13.27 -22.94 26.00
C VAL A 202 -14.15 -22.65 27.24
N LYS A 203 -15.38 -23.16 27.27
CA LYS A 203 -16.28 -23.01 28.43
C LYS A 203 -15.91 -23.92 29.62
N ALA A 204 -15.19 -25.02 29.39
CA ALA A 204 -14.74 -25.93 30.43
C ALA A 204 -13.39 -25.50 31.05
N GLU A 205 -12.63 -24.65 30.36
CA GLU A 205 -11.36 -24.07 30.82
C GLU A 205 -11.53 -22.74 31.58
N LEU A 206 -12.75 -22.19 31.63
CA LEU A 206 -13.18 -21.04 32.45
C LEU A 206 -13.91 -21.51 33.71
#